data_AF-A0A1L6I7I7-F1
#
_entry.id   AF-A0A1L6I7I7-F1
#
_cell.length_a   1.000
_cell.length_b   1.000
_cell.length_c   1.000
_cell.angle_alpha   90.00
_cell.angle_beta   90.00
_cell.angle_gamma   90.00
#
_symmetry.space_group_name_H-M   'P 1'
#
loop_
_entity.id
_entity.type
_entity.pdbx_description
1 polymer ?
#
loop_
_entity_poly.entity_id
_entity_poly.type
_entity_poly.pdbx_seq_one_letter_code
_entity_poly.pdbx_strand_id
1 'polypeptide(L)'
;MKPTDQTSGRAPGIGERTLEQGIFAGRWILAPIYAGLTLSLLMLLVKFGQEFWHMASSLISSDSDDVILGVLSLIDLSLMANLLLMIIFGGYQNFVSKLDLDGHKDTPDWIGNVGFSDIKLKLMASIVAISAIEVLQGFLTIEQVGTRTVAWGMAVHITFVVSALLLAAMDWLIAKSRRSRSV
;
A
#
# COMPACT_ATOMS: atom_id res chain seq x y z
N MET A 1 33.26 -20.10 -46.84
CA MET A 1 32.51 -18.83 -46.74
C MET A 1 32.52 -18.41 -45.28
N LYS A 2 33.26 -17.36 -44.90
CA LYS A 2 33.27 -16.81 -43.51
C LYS A 2 32.10 -15.82 -43.34
N PRO A 3 31.66 -15.58 -42.09
CA PRO A 3 30.39 -14.96 -41.72
C PRO A 3 30.51 -13.43 -41.61
N THR A 4 29.36 -12.74 -41.56
CA THR A 4 29.13 -11.56 -40.71
C THR A 4 27.67 -11.13 -40.85
N ASP A 5 26.84 -11.46 -39.87
CA ASP A 5 25.63 -10.68 -39.61
C ASP A 5 26.07 -9.36 -39.00
N GLN A 6 26.06 -8.30 -39.81
CA GLN A 6 26.34 -6.93 -39.38
C GLN A 6 25.02 -6.32 -38.90
N THR A 7 24.68 -6.51 -37.63
CA THR A 7 23.72 -5.62 -36.97
C THR A 7 24.37 -4.24 -36.86
N SER A 8 24.06 -3.38 -37.81
CA SER A 8 24.42 -1.96 -37.86
C SER A 8 24.08 -1.27 -36.53
N GLY A 9 25.10 -1.06 -35.69
CA GLY A 9 25.04 -0.21 -34.51
C GLY A 9 24.90 1.26 -34.92
N ARG A 10 23.66 1.76 -35.01
CA ARG A 10 23.39 3.18 -35.17
C ARG A 10 23.63 3.85 -33.81
N ALA A 11 24.59 4.77 -33.74
CA ALA A 11 24.86 5.52 -32.51
C ALA A 11 23.59 6.33 -32.13
N PRO A 12 23.14 6.28 -30.87
CA PRO A 12 21.91 6.94 -30.45
C PRO A 12 22.01 8.45 -30.68
N GLY A 13 20.95 9.03 -31.24
CA GLY A 13 20.88 10.45 -31.57
C GLY A 13 20.96 11.33 -30.31
N ILE A 14 21.44 12.58 -30.46
CA ILE A 14 21.53 13.54 -29.34
C ILE A 14 20.17 13.71 -28.63
N GLY A 15 19.06 13.63 -29.38
CA GLY A 15 17.70 13.69 -28.83
C GLY A 15 17.24 12.43 -28.08
N GLU A 16 17.78 11.25 -28.41
CA GLU A 16 17.49 10.01 -27.65
C GLU A 16 18.18 10.06 -26.29
N ARG A 17 19.42 10.58 -26.25
CA ARG A 17 20.19 10.71 -24.99
C ARG A 17 19.59 11.72 -24.01
N THR A 18 19.06 12.85 -24.49
CA THR A 18 18.39 13.83 -23.61
C THR A 18 17.05 13.33 -23.10
N LEU A 19 16.31 12.57 -23.91
CA LEU A 19 15.06 11.93 -23.51
C LEU A 19 15.30 10.81 -22.48
N GLU A 20 16.32 9.97 -22.71
CA GLU A 20 16.77 8.97 -21.73
C GLU A 20 17.18 9.62 -20.40
N GLN A 21 18.02 10.67 -20.44
CA GLN A 21 18.41 11.42 -19.24
C GLN A 21 17.22 12.05 -18.52
N GLY A 22 16.24 12.59 -19.26
CA GLY A 22 15.01 13.13 -18.69
C GLY A 22 14.16 12.05 -17.99
N ILE A 23 14.02 10.88 -18.60
CA ILE A 23 13.31 9.73 -18.00
C ILE A 23 14.04 9.22 -16.75
N PHE A 24 15.37 9.13 -16.78
CA PHE A 24 16.17 8.73 -15.63
C PHE A 24 16.13 9.75 -14.48
N ALA A 25 16.19 11.06 -14.79
CA ALA A 25 16.09 12.12 -13.80
C ALA A 25 14.69 12.19 -13.15
N GLY A 26 13.63 11.82 -13.87
CA GLY A 26 12.26 11.76 -13.36
C GLY A 26 12.09 10.89 -12.11
N ARG A 27 12.99 9.91 -11.88
CA ARG A 27 13.00 9.10 -10.65
C ARG A 27 13.22 9.94 -9.38
N TRP A 28 13.98 11.02 -9.45
CA TRP A 28 14.26 11.88 -8.30
C TRP A 28 13.04 12.71 -7.86
N ILE A 29 12.03 12.89 -8.71
CA ILE A 29 10.76 13.54 -8.33
C ILE A 29 10.00 12.71 -7.28
N LEU A 30 10.20 11.38 -7.26
CA LEU A 30 9.57 10.49 -6.29
C LEU A 30 10.20 10.60 -4.89
N ALA A 31 11.48 10.96 -4.79
CA ALA A 31 12.18 11.09 -3.51
C ALA A 31 11.50 12.07 -2.53
N PRO A 32 11.16 13.33 -2.91
CA PRO A 32 10.43 14.24 -2.03
C PRO A 32 9.00 13.78 -1.72
N ILE A 33 8.34 13.04 -2.63
CA ILE A 33 7.02 12.45 -2.35
C ILE A 33 7.13 11.44 -1.20
N TYR A 34 8.11 10.53 -1.24
CA TYR A 34 8.32 9.56 -0.16
C TYR A 34 8.78 10.22 1.15
N ALA A 35 9.50 11.35 1.09
CA ALA A 35 9.81 12.15 2.27
C ALA A 35 8.53 12.75 2.88
N GLY A 36 7.63 13.28 2.05
CA GLY A 36 6.32 13.76 2.48
C GLY A 36 5.47 12.66 3.11
N LEU A 37 5.43 11.47 2.51
CA LEU A 37 4.72 10.31 3.08
C LEU A 37 5.30 9.86 4.42
N THR A 38 6.63 9.89 4.58
CA THR A 38 7.28 9.62 5.87
C THR A 38 6.87 10.65 6.92
N LEU A 39 6.78 11.94 6.55
CA LEU A 39 6.29 12.97 7.46
C LEU A 39 4.82 12.74 7.83
N SER A 40 3.97 12.36 6.87
CA SER A 40 2.58 11.99 7.14
C SER A 40 2.46 10.80 8.10
N LEU A 41 3.36 9.82 8.02
CA LEU A 41 3.42 8.70 8.96
C LEU A 41 3.71 9.19 10.41
N LEU A 42 4.59 10.18 10.58
CA LEU A 42 4.83 10.81 11.88
C LEU A 42 3.60 11.58 12.38
N MET A 43 2.88 12.27 11.50
CA MET A 43 1.62 12.93 11.85
C MET A 43 0.56 11.93 12.31
N LEU A 44 0.46 10.77 11.63
CA LEU A 44 -0.41 9.67 12.06
C LEU A 44 -0.02 9.14 13.44
N LEU A 45 1.28 8.99 13.72
CA LEU A 45 1.75 8.54 15.04
C LEU A 45 1.32 9.51 16.15
N VAL A 46 1.43 10.82 15.90
CA VAL A 46 0.94 11.84 16.85
C VAL A 46 -0.57 11.72 17.04
N LYS A 47 -1.33 11.57 15.96
CA LYS A 47 -2.80 11.42 16.03
C LYS A 47 -3.22 10.15 16.77
N PHE A 48 -2.55 9.03 16.53
CA PHE A 48 -2.74 7.80 17.28
C PHE A 48 -2.50 8.02 18.78
N GLY A 49 -1.41 8.70 19.15
CA GLY A 49 -1.12 9.03 20.54
C GLY A 49 -2.20 9.91 21.19
N GLN A 50 -2.75 10.87 20.44
CA GLN A 50 -3.86 11.72 20.90
C GLN A 50 -5.14 10.92 21.13
N GLU A 51 -5.56 10.10 20.17
CA GLU A 51 -6.75 9.24 20.30
C GLU A 51 -6.59 8.25 21.45
N PHE A 52 -5.40 7.65 21.58
CA PHE A 52 -5.10 6.71 22.66
C PHE A 52 -5.18 7.39 24.02
N TRP A 53 -4.58 8.58 24.16
CA TRP A 53 -4.63 9.33 25.41
C TRP A 53 -6.05 9.75 25.77
N HIS A 54 -6.81 10.23 24.78
CA HIS A 54 -8.21 10.61 24.98
C HIS A 54 -9.03 9.43 25.48
N MET A 55 -8.95 8.29 24.78
CA MET A 55 -9.64 7.06 25.16
C MET A 55 -9.20 6.57 26.53
N ALA A 56 -7.89 6.51 26.81
CA ALA A 56 -7.35 6.09 28.11
C ALA A 56 -7.88 6.95 29.26
N SER A 57 -8.01 8.26 29.05
CA SER A 57 -8.55 9.18 30.05
C SER A 57 -10.07 9.07 30.25
N SER A 58 -10.81 8.56 29.26
CA SER A 58 -12.26 8.39 29.32
C SER A 58 -12.71 6.98 29.75
N LEU A 59 -11.80 6.00 29.83
CA LEU A 59 -12.12 4.58 30.10
C LEU A 59 -13.01 4.32 31.32
N ILE A 60 -12.88 5.12 32.39
CA ILE A 60 -13.61 4.90 33.64
C ILE A 60 -15.05 5.46 33.57
N SER A 61 -15.28 6.40 32.65
CA SER A 61 -16.53 7.18 32.54
C SER A 61 -17.34 6.85 31.30
N SER A 62 -16.76 6.15 30.32
CA SER A 62 -17.37 5.81 29.03
C SER A 62 -18.22 4.55 29.13
N ASP A 63 -19.28 4.50 28.31
CA ASP A 63 -20.08 3.30 28.15
C ASP A 63 -19.34 2.25 27.30
N SER A 64 -19.83 1.00 27.29
CA SER A 64 -19.16 -0.11 26.60
C SER A 64 -19.00 0.14 25.09
N ASP A 65 -19.98 0.78 24.46
CA ASP A 65 -19.98 1.08 23.03
C ASP A 65 -18.92 2.13 22.65
N ASP A 66 -18.73 3.15 23.49
CA ASP A 66 -17.72 4.19 23.27
C ASP A 66 -16.29 3.60 23.31
N VAL A 67 -16.05 2.66 24.23
CA VAL A 67 -14.77 1.95 24.32
C VAL A 67 -14.51 1.13 23.05
N ILE A 68 -15.52 0.43 22.54
CA ILE A 68 -15.40 -0.35 21.29
C ILE A 68 -15.09 0.56 20.10
N LEU A 69 -15.79 1.70 19.99
CA LEU A 69 -15.55 2.69 18.93
C LEU A 69 -14.15 3.31 19.01
N GLY A 70 -13.68 3.62 20.23
CA GLY A 70 -12.32 4.11 20.47
C GLY A 70 -11.26 3.11 20.02
N VAL A 71 -11.42 1.84 20.38
CA VAL A 71 -10.50 0.77 19.94
C VAL A 71 -10.54 0.62 18.42
N LEU A 72 -11.73 0.68 17.80
CA LEU A 72 -11.88 0.55 16.35
C LEU A 72 -11.17 1.69 15.59
N SER A 73 -11.24 2.92 16.11
CA SER A 73 -10.49 4.08 15.61
C SER A 73 -8.97 3.90 15.71
N LEU A 74 -8.48 3.35 16.84
CA LEU A 74 -7.05 3.07 17.00
C LEU A 74 -6.56 1.97 16.05
N ILE A 75 -7.37 0.92 15.83
CA ILE A 75 -7.06 -0.12 14.85
C ILE A 75 -7.00 0.49 13.44
N ASP A 76 -7.95 1.35 13.08
CA ASP A 76 -7.96 2.02 11.78
C ASP A 76 -6.68 2.85 11.55
N LEU A 77 -6.31 3.72 12.50
CA LEU A 77 -5.07 4.50 12.44
C LEU A 77 -3.82 3.61 12.32
N SER A 78 -3.78 2.48 13.02
CA SER A 78 -2.69 1.51 12.93
C SER A 78 -2.60 0.85 11.54
N LEU A 79 -3.75 0.47 10.97
CA LEU A 79 -3.81 -0.13 9.64
C LEU A 79 -3.44 0.88 8.56
N MET A 80 -3.87 2.13 8.68
CA MET A 80 -3.49 3.22 7.79
C MET A 80 -1.97 3.49 7.83
N ALA A 81 -1.37 3.47 9.03
CA ALA A 81 0.08 3.58 9.18
C ALA A 81 0.83 2.42 8.52
N ASN A 82 0.36 1.18 8.69
CA ASN A 82 0.94 0.01 8.04
C ASN A 82 0.82 0.07 6.50
N LEU A 83 -0.32 0.56 5.99
CA LEU A 83 -0.54 0.78 4.57
C LEU A 83 0.44 1.83 4.01
N LEU A 84 0.59 2.97 4.69
CA LEU A 84 1.55 4.01 4.32
C LEU A 84 2.98 3.47 4.30
N LEU A 85 3.35 2.68 5.30
CA LEU A 85 4.66 2.07 5.39
C LEU A 85 4.93 1.13 4.19
N MET A 86 3.94 0.31 3.82
CA MET A 86 4.03 -0.55 2.62
C MET A 86 4.19 0.27 1.33
N ILE A 87 3.47 1.40 1.21
CA ILE A 87 3.58 2.29 0.04
C ILE A 87 4.96 2.97 -0.01
N ILE A 88 5.46 3.47 1.12
CA ILE A 88 6.76 4.13 1.21
C ILE A 88 7.87 3.16 0.80
N PHE A 89 7.97 2.00 1.46
CA PHE A 89 9.05 1.05 1.19
C PHE A 89 8.90 0.40 -0.18
N GLY A 90 7.71 -0.09 -0.52
CA GLY A 90 7.45 -0.73 -1.81
C GLY A 90 7.65 0.24 -2.98
N GLY A 91 7.19 1.48 -2.86
CA GLY A 91 7.40 2.51 -3.87
C GLY A 91 8.87 2.91 -4.01
N TYR A 92 9.55 3.14 -2.88
CA TYR A 92 10.95 3.53 -2.89
C TYR A 92 11.85 2.44 -3.49
N GLN A 93 11.66 1.17 -3.10
CA GLN A 93 12.41 0.02 -3.61
C GLN A 93 12.25 -0.19 -5.11
N ASN A 94 11.02 -0.03 -5.62
CA ASN A 94 10.72 -0.27 -7.03
C ASN A 94 11.16 0.88 -7.95
N PHE A 95 11.13 2.13 -7.47
CA PHE A 95 11.28 3.29 -8.35
C PHE A 95 12.50 4.19 -8.06
N VAL A 96 13.01 4.22 -6.82
CA VAL A 96 14.13 5.11 -6.44
C VAL A 96 15.42 4.32 -6.28
N SER A 97 15.50 3.44 -5.30
CA SER A 97 16.70 2.63 -5.04
C SER A 97 16.32 1.32 -4.39
N LYS A 98 17.02 0.25 -4.78
CA LYS A 98 17.04 -0.95 -3.93
C LYS A 98 17.63 -0.55 -2.58
N LEU A 99 16.94 -0.90 -1.51
CA LEU A 99 17.47 -0.76 -0.16
C LEU A 99 18.48 -1.88 0.04
N ASP A 100 19.76 -1.55 0.10
CA ASP A 100 20.83 -2.51 0.38
C ASP A 100 20.92 -2.67 1.90
N LEU A 101 20.16 -3.64 2.44
CA LEU A 101 20.05 -3.92 3.87
C LEU A 101 20.73 -5.24 4.26
N ASP A 102 21.59 -5.76 3.38
CA ASP A 102 22.35 -6.98 3.61
C ASP A 102 23.25 -6.82 4.85
N GLY A 103 22.80 -7.38 6.00
CA GLY A 103 23.58 -7.47 7.23
C GLY A 103 22.95 -6.92 8.51
N HIS A 104 21.73 -6.36 8.48
CA HIS A 104 21.04 -5.91 9.69
C HIS A 104 20.06 -6.98 10.21
N LYS A 105 20.26 -7.41 11.47
CA LYS A 105 19.46 -8.46 12.16
C LYS A 105 17.96 -8.14 12.25
N ASP A 106 17.59 -6.87 12.14
CA ASP A 106 16.21 -6.39 12.28
C ASP A 106 15.52 -6.10 10.93
N THR A 107 16.04 -6.63 9.83
CA THR A 107 15.36 -6.54 8.52
C THR A 107 14.12 -7.43 8.52
N PRO A 108 12.92 -6.88 8.28
CA PRO A 108 11.72 -7.69 8.16
C PRO A 108 11.82 -8.67 6.98
N ASP A 109 11.41 -9.93 7.18
CA ASP A 109 11.50 -11.00 6.17
C ASP A 109 10.80 -10.67 4.83
N TRP A 110 9.90 -9.70 4.83
CA TRP A 110 9.22 -9.23 3.62
C TRP A 110 10.03 -8.25 2.77
N ILE A 111 11.19 -7.73 3.17
CA ILE A 111 11.90 -6.71 2.34
C ILE A 111 12.71 -7.35 1.20
N GLY A 112 13.22 -8.57 1.38
CA GLY A 112 14.12 -9.21 0.43
C GLY A 112 13.46 -10.10 -0.64
N ASN A 113 12.27 -10.63 -0.39
CA ASN A 113 11.72 -11.76 -1.16
C ASN A 113 10.32 -11.55 -1.78
N VAL A 114 9.65 -10.41 -1.60
CA VAL A 114 8.35 -10.18 -2.26
C VAL A 114 8.53 -9.49 -3.60
N GLY A 115 7.99 -10.13 -4.64
CA GLY A 115 7.90 -9.54 -5.95
C GLY A 115 6.86 -8.41 -6.00
N PHE A 116 6.91 -7.61 -7.05
CA PHE A 116 5.94 -6.51 -7.27
C PHE A 116 4.47 -6.95 -7.25
N SER A 117 4.18 -8.21 -7.58
CA SER A 117 2.80 -8.76 -7.53
C SER A 117 2.34 -9.01 -6.09
N ASP A 118 3.24 -9.45 -5.21
CA ASP A 118 2.91 -9.72 -3.81
C ASP A 118 2.62 -8.43 -3.04
N ILE A 119 3.32 -7.35 -3.35
CA ILE A 119 3.05 -6.01 -2.78
C ILE A 119 1.66 -5.54 -3.18
N LYS A 120 1.22 -5.75 -4.43
CA LYS A 120 -0.12 -5.36 -4.89
C LYS A 120 -1.21 -6.10 -4.13
N LEU A 121 -1.09 -7.42 -4.00
CA LEU A 121 -2.08 -8.23 -3.29
C LEU A 121 -2.18 -7.84 -1.81
N LYS A 122 -1.03 -7.63 -1.15
CA LYS A 122 -1.00 -7.17 0.24
C LYS A 122 -1.64 -5.80 0.41
N LEU A 123 -1.35 -4.85 -0.49
CA LEU A 123 -1.94 -3.52 -0.48
C LEU A 123 -3.47 -3.59 -0.62
N MET A 124 -3.97 -4.38 -1.57
CA MET A 124 -5.41 -4.53 -1.77
C MET A 124 -6.08 -5.18 -0.57
N ALA A 125 -5.46 -6.20 0.03
CA ALA A 125 -5.96 -6.84 1.24
C ALA A 125 -6.04 -5.85 2.41
N SER A 126 -5.04 -4.98 2.60
CA SER A 126 -5.05 -3.94 3.62
C SER A 126 -6.15 -2.90 3.38
N ILE A 127 -6.34 -2.43 2.15
CA ILE A 127 -7.42 -1.48 1.81
C ILE A 127 -8.80 -2.10 2.09
N VAL A 128 -9.01 -3.35 1.69
CA VAL A 128 -10.28 -4.07 1.97
C VAL A 128 -10.51 -4.17 3.48
N ALA A 129 -9.49 -4.52 4.27
CA ALA A 129 -9.60 -4.63 5.72
C ALA A 129 -9.93 -3.28 6.38
N ILE A 130 -9.25 -2.20 5.99
CA ILE A 130 -9.52 -0.83 6.48
C ILE A 130 -10.97 -0.43 6.19
N SER A 131 -11.42 -0.59 4.94
CA SER A 131 -12.79 -0.25 4.56
C SER A 131 -13.86 -1.08 5.31
N ALA A 132 -13.55 -2.32 5.68
CA ALA A 132 -14.47 -3.14 6.49
C ALA A 132 -14.66 -2.56 7.89
N ILE A 133 -13.56 -2.07 8.49
CA ILE A 133 -13.57 -1.42 9.80
C ILE A 133 -14.36 -0.12 9.77
N GLU A 134 -14.18 0.71 8.74
CA GLU A 134 -14.95 1.95 8.56
C GLU A 134 -16.46 1.68 8.43
N VAL A 135 -16.86 0.65 7.67
CA VAL A 135 -18.28 0.27 7.54
C VAL A 135 -18.84 -0.26 8.86
N LEU A 136 -18.06 -1.04 9.61
CA LEU A 136 -18.45 -1.52 10.93
C LEU A 136 -18.64 -0.35 11.92
N GLN A 137 -17.72 0.61 11.94
CA GLN A 137 -17.82 1.81 12.77
C GLN A 137 -19.07 2.63 12.40
N GLY A 138 -19.33 2.81 11.10
CA GLY A 138 -20.53 3.48 10.62
C GLY A 138 -21.82 2.76 11.03
N PHE A 139 -21.82 1.43 11.02
CA PHE A 139 -22.97 0.64 11.48
C PHE A 139 -23.21 0.78 12.99
N LEU A 140 -22.16 0.76 13.81
CA LEU A 140 -22.27 0.96 15.26
C LEU A 140 -22.76 2.36 15.62
N THR A 141 -22.48 3.36 14.77
CA THR A 141 -22.93 4.76 14.96
C THR A 141 -24.09 5.15 14.04
N ILE A 142 -24.87 4.18 13.55
CA ILE A 142 -25.87 4.40 12.49
C ILE A 142 -26.93 5.45 12.83
N GLU A 143 -27.25 5.60 14.12
CA GLU A 143 -28.17 6.64 14.60
C GLU A 143 -27.62 8.06 14.40
N GLN A 144 -26.29 8.22 14.39
CA GLN A 144 -25.59 9.49 14.24
C GLN A 144 -25.27 9.80 12.77
N VAL A 145 -24.72 8.82 12.04
CA VAL A 145 -24.26 8.99 10.64
C VAL A 145 -25.37 8.79 9.61
N GLY A 146 -26.47 8.13 10.01
CA GLY A 146 -27.62 7.83 9.18
C GLY A 146 -27.45 6.61 8.28
N THR A 147 -28.54 5.86 8.09
CA THR A 147 -28.59 4.62 7.31
C THR A 147 -28.10 4.78 5.87
N ARG A 148 -28.34 5.93 5.24
CA ARG A 148 -27.91 6.20 3.86
C ARG A 148 -26.38 6.20 3.75
N THR A 149 -25.69 6.79 4.70
CA THR A 149 -24.22 6.86 4.73
C THR A 149 -23.64 5.46 4.88
N VAL A 150 -24.16 4.67 5.82
CA VAL A 150 -23.74 3.28 6.05
C VAL A 150 -24.01 2.41 4.82
N ALA A 151 -25.16 2.57 4.16
CA ALA A 151 -25.50 1.82 2.96
C ALA A 151 -24.54 2.11 1.79
N TRP A 152 -24.15 3.38 1.60
CA TRP A 152 -23.12 3.73 0.61
C TRP A 152 -21.75 3.21 0.99
N GLY A 153 -21.37 3.27 2.27
CA GLY A 153 -20.13 2.66 2.77
C GLY A 153 -20.07 1.16 2.45
N MET A 154 -21.16 0.43 2.72
CA MET A 154 -21.30 -0.98 2.36
C MET A 154 -21.13 -1.23 0.86
N ALA A 155 -21.75 -0.40 0.01
CA ALA A 155 -21.64 -0.53 -1.45
C ALA A 155 -20.19 -0.30 -1.94
N VAL A 156 -19.50 0.69 -1.37
CA VAL A 156 -18.07 0.94 -1.66
C VAL A 156 -17.22 -0.23 -1.19
N HIS A 157 -17.44 -0.75 0.02
CA HIS A 157 -16.71 -1.89 0.54
C HIS A 157 -16.87 -3.14 -0.34
N ILE A 158 -18.09 -3.46 -0.77
CA ILE A 158 -18.35 -4.56 -1.71
C ILE A 158 -17.58 -4.34 -3.02
N THR A 159 -17.51 -3.10 -3.52
CA THR A 159 -16.73 -2.77 -4.72
C THR A 159 -15.23 -3.04 -4.53
N PHE A 160 -14.67 -2.72 -3.37
CA PHE A 160 -13.28 -3.05 -3.03
C PHE A 160 -13.04 -4.55 -2.90
N VAL A 161 -13.95 -5.29 -2.25
CA VAL A 161 -13.87 -6.75 -2.13
C VAL A 161 -13.87 -7.40 -3.51
N VAL A 162 -14.80 -7.02 -4.38
CA VAL A 162 -14.86 -7.56 -5.75
C VAL A 162 -13.59 -7.22 -6.52
N SER A 163 -13.10 -5.98 -6.42
CA SER A 163 -11.86 -5.56 -7.09
C SER A 163 -10.64 -6.37 -6.63
N ALA A 164 -10.53 -6.62 -5.32
CA ALA A 164 -9.45 -7.42 -4.75
C ALA A 164 -9.53 -8.89 -5.19
N LEU A 165 -10.74 -9.47 -5.22
CA LEU A 165 -10.96 -10.84 -5.70
C LEU A 165 -10.61 -11.00 -7.18
N LEU A 166 -10.97 -10.03 -8.02
CA LEU A 166 -10.63 -10.03 -9.44
C LEU A 166 -9.10 -9.95 -9.64
N LEU A 167 -8.42 -9.12 -8.86
CA LEU A 167 -6.96 -9.01 -8.92
C LEU A 167 -6.28 -10.31 -8.47
N ALA A 168 -6.75 -10.93 -7.38
CA ALA A 168 -6.27 -12.22 -6.93
C ALA A 168 -6.51 -13.34 -7.96
N ALA A 169 -7.67 -13.33 -8.62
CA ALA A 169 -7.99 -14.29 -9.68
C ALA A 169 -7.06 -14.11 -10.89
N MET A 170 -6.77 -12.88 -11.30
CA MET A 170 -5.84 -12.58 -12.39
C MET A 170 -4.42 -13.09 -12.07
N ASP A 171 -3.91 -12.81 -10.87
CA ASP A 171 -2.60 -13.26 -10.45
C ASP A 171 -2.52 -14.81 -10.39
N TRP A 172 -3.58 -15.47 -9.92
CA TRP A 172 -3.69 -16.92 -9.93
C TRP A 172 -3.67 -17.51 -11.36
N LEU A 173 -4.40 -16.89 -12.29
CA LEU A 173 -4.42 -17.31 -13.70
C LEU A 173 -3.04 -17.18 -14.35
N ILE A 174 -2.32 -16.07 -14.09
CA ILE A 174 -0.96 -15.86 -14.58
C ILE A 174 -0.02 -16.93 -14.02
N ALA A 175 -0.09 -17.21 -12.71
CA ALA A 175 0.73 -18.24 -12.07
C ALA A 175 0.46 -19.64 -12.64
N LYS A 176 -0.82 -19.98 -12.87
CA LYS A 176 -1.23 -21.24 -13.50
C LYS A 176 -0.70 -21.36 -14.94
N SER A 177 -0.76 -20.28 -15.73
CA SER A 177 -0.26 -20.28 -17.11
C SER A 177 1.25 -20.52 -17.20
N ARG A 178 2.03 -19.98 -16.25
CA ARG A 178 3.49 -20.20 -16.19
C ARG A 178 3.84 -21.66 -15.90
N ARG A 179 3.11 -22.30 -14.99
CA ARG A 179 3.35 -23.72 -14.62
C ARG A 179 3.02 -24.69 -15.77
N SER A 180 2.10 -24.34 -16.66
CA SER A 180 1.75 -25.14 -17.85
C SER A 180 2.77 -25.04 -18.99
N ARG A 181 3.67 -24.04 -18.99
CA ARG A 181 4.73 -23.87 -20.01
C ARG A 181 6.06 -24.51 -19.62
N SER A 182 6.20 -24.94 -18.36
CA SER A 182 7.40 -25.60 -17.83
C SER A 182 7.27 -27.12 -17.76
N VAL A 183 6.22 -27.69 -18.36
CA VAL A 183 5.98 -29.12 -18.59
C VAL A 183 5.86 -29.31 -20.10
#